data_AF-A0A382B4R5-F1
#
_entry.id   AF-A0A382B4R5-F1
#
_cell.length_a   1.000
_cell.length_b   1.000
_cell.length_c   1.000
_cell.angle_alpha   90.00
_cell.angle_beta   90.00
_cell.angle_gamma   90.00
#
_symmetry.space_group_name_H-M   'P 1'
#
loop_
_entity.id
_entity.type
_entity.pdbx_description
1 polymer ?
#
loop_
_entity_poly.entity_id
_entity_poly.type
_entity_poly.pdbx_seq_one_letter_code
_entity_poly.pdbx_strand_id
1 'polypeptide(L)'
;MPLSEKDKIVKAVDDAYLKNKDRLIKFFSDKGFNKSESANLAHTMKNAVYFLETHEYDRHDIEISLRNEIKEELASRKKEIVSLMGSKNILKDIIPEMDWDAMLEFQIKLIDEHEFNKTRAGKNKSLQMALEPLFWRFARLQIGQSRQVNIVFDLFEDFNFDDYARDDYHTPNQILGKKEKKERIRKQFQQPAMKSRQGYAALFGWAD
;
A
#
# COMPACT_ATOMS: atom_id res chain seq x y z
N MET A 1 -24.93 -15.60 2.74
CA MET A 1 -23.63 -16.02 3.29
C MET A 1 -23.09 -14.90 4.15
N PRO A 2 -22.43 -15.18 5.29
CA PRO A 2 -21.70 -14.15 6.01
C PRO A 2 -20.61 -13.55 5.11
N LEU A 3 -20.41 -12.23 5.16
CA LEU A 3 -19.32 -11.53 4.47
C LEU A 3 -17.97 -12.09 4.93
N SER A 4 -17.02 -12.28 4.01
CA SER A 4 -15.64 -12.62 4.40
C SER A 4 -15.02 -11.48 5.21
N GLU A 5 -13.94 -11.76 5.94
CA GLU A 5 -13.28 -10.73 6.74
C GLU A 5 -12.72 -9.62 5.83
N LYS A 6 -12.13 -9.98 4.69
CA LYS A 6 -11.77 -9.04 3.62
C LYS A 6 -12.94 -8.19 3.15
N ASP A 7 -14.12 -8.75 2.92
CA ASP A 7 -15.27 -7.96 2.47
C ASP A 7 -15.70 -6.92 3.51
N LYS A 8 -15.66 -7.28 4.80
CA LYS A 8 -15.93 -6.32 5.89
C LYS A 8 -14.89 -5.21 5.92
N ILE A 9 -13.61 -5.54 5.75
CA ILE A 9 -12.52 -4.57 5.72
C ILE A 9 -12.65 -3.63 4.51
N VAL A 10 -12.96 -4.17 3.32
CA VAL A 10 -13.19 -3.36 2.11
C VAL A 10 -14.31 -2.35 2.33
N LYS A 11 -15.41 -2.78 2.94
CA LYS A 11 -16.51 -1.86 3.30
C LYS A 11 -16.06 -0.81 4.32
N ALA A 12 -15.33 -1.21 5.36
CA ALA A 12 -14.83 -0.29 6.38
C ALA A 12 -13.85 0.76 5.78
N VAL A 13 -13.07 0.37 4.77
CA VAL A 13 -12.21 1.27 4.00
C VAL A 13 -13.02 2.31 3.24
N ASP A 14 -14.06 1.89 2.53
CA ASP A 14 -14.94 2.81 1.80
C ASP A 14 -15.64 3.79 2.75
N ASP A 15 -16.17 3.29 3.87
CA ASP A 15 -16.85 4.11 4.89
C ASP A 15 -15.88 5.13 5.52
N ALA A 16 -14.66 4.72 5.88
CA ALA A 16 -13.64 5.60 6.43
C ALA A 16 -13.24 6.70 5.44
N TYR A 17 -13.11 6.35 4.15
CA TYR A 17 -12.82 7.34 3.11
C TYR A 17 -13.94 8.34 2.93
N LEU A 18 -15.19 7.91 2.82
CA LEU A 18 -16.33 8.81 2.67
C LEU A 18 -16.45 9.79 3.83
N LYS A 19 -16.24 9.31 5.06
CA LYS A 19 -16.24 10.13 6.28
C LYS A 19 -15.13 11.19 6.29
N ASN A 20 -13.96 10.87 5.74
CA ASN A 20 -12.77 11.74 5.81
C ASN A 20 -12.47 12.51 4.52
N LYS A 21 -13.24 12.30 3.44
CA LYS A 21 -12.94 12.86 2.12
C LYS A 21 -12.78 14.38 2.15
N ASP A 22 -13.74 15.10 2.72
CA ASP A 22 -13.71 16.58 2.74
C ASP A 22 -12.61 17.10 3.66
N ARG A 23 -12.35 16.41 4.78
CA ARG A 23 -11.22 16.69 5.68
C ARG A 23 -9.89 16.55 4.94
N LEU A 24 -9.70 15.48 4.16
CA LEU A 24 -8.49 15.25 3.38
C LEU A 24 -8.33 16.29 2.25
N ILE A 25 -9.42 16.64 1.55
CA ILE A 25 -9.39 17.70 0.53
C ILE A 25 -8.96 19.02 1.15
N LYS A 26 -9.55 19.37 2.30
CA LYS A 26 -9.17 20.58 3.03
C LYS A 26 -7.72 20.53 3.47
N PHE A 27 -7.27 19.41 4.06
CA PHE A 27 -5.88 19.20 4.46
C PHE A 27 -4.91 19.49 3.32
N PHE A 28 -5.11 18.91 2.13
CA PHE A 28 -4.23 19.16 0.99
C PHE A 28 -4.36 20.59 0.46
N SER A 29 -5.55 21.17 0.45
CA SER A 29 -5.74 22.59 0.10
C SER A 29 -4.92 23.51 1.00
N ASP A 30 -4.92 23.24 2.31
CA ASP A 30 -4.15 23.99 3.31
C ASP A 30 -2.62 23.81 3.14
N LYS A 31 -2.17 22.77 2.42
CA LYS A 31 -0.77 22.57 2.01
C LYS A 31 -0.41 23.24 0.66
N GLY A 32 -1.33 24.02 0.10
CA GLY A 32 -1.12 24.82 -1.10
C GLY A 32 -1.40 24.08 -2.41
N PHE A 33 -2.11 22.96 -2.38
CA PHE A 33 -2.57 22.26 -3.58
C PHE A 33 -3.87 22.89 -4.10
N ASN A 34 -4.01 23.01 -5.42
CA ASN A 34 -5.24 23.55 -6.00
C ASN A 34 -6.42 22.55 -5.82
N LYS A 35 -7.65 22.99 -6.12
CA LYS A 35 -8.87 22.17 -5.93
C LYS A 35 -8.78 20.78 -6.57
N SER A 36 -8.27 20.70 -7.80
CA SER A 36 -8.16 19.43 -8.54
C SER A 36 -7.07 18.53 -7.95
N GLU A 37 -5.91 19.11 -7.61
CA GLU A 37 -4.82 18.39 -6.96
C GLU A 37 -5.23 17.85 -5.59
N SER A 38 -5.88 18.67 -4.77
CA SER A 38 -6.37 18.29 -3.44
C SER A 38 -7.40 17.16 -3.50
N ALA A 39 -8.34 17.21 -4.45
CA ALA A 39 -9.29 16.13 -4.67
C ALA A 39 -8.60 14.82 -5.09
N ASN A 40 -7.62 14.91 -5.99
CA ASN A 40 -6.85 13.76 -6.45
C ASN A 40 -5.99 13.16 -5.32
N LEU A 41 -5.30 13.99 -4.54
CA LEU A 41 -4.50 13.55 -3.40
C LEU A 41 -5.38 12.93 -2.31
N ALA A 42 -6.53 13.52 -2.01
CA ALA A 42 -7.52 12.93 -1.12
C ALA A 42 -7.97 11.54 -1.64
N HIS A 43 -8.19 11.39 -2.94
CA HIS A 43 -8.53 10.08 -3.52
C HIS A 43 -7.41 9.04 -3.36
N THR A 44 -6.13 9.43 -3.47
CA THR A 44 -5.01 8.48 -3.20
C THR A 44 -4.98 7.97 -1.77
N MET A 45 -5.64 8.65 -0.83
CA MET A 45 -5.75 8.26 0.57
C MET A 45 -6.89 7.29 0.87
N LYS A 46 -7.65 6.85 -0.16
CA LYS A 46 -8.83 5.99 -0.01
C LYS A 46 -8.59 4.80 0.94
N ASN A 47 -7.49 4.08 0.75
CA ASN A 47 -7.16 2.91 1.57
C ASN A 47 -6.41 3.29 2.85
N ALA A 48 -5.57 4.33 2.80
CA ALA A 48 -4.69 4.69 3.90
C ALA A 48 -5.45 5.29 5.10
N VAL A 49 -6.53 6.03 4.85
CA VAL A 49 -7.26 6.74 5.91
C VAL A 49 -7.91 5.79 6.92
N TYR A 50 -8.38 4.63 6.46
CA TYR A 50 -8.87 3.58 7.34
C TYR A 50 -7.81 3.16 8.37
N PHE A 51 -6.59 2.89 7.93
CA PHE A 51 -5.49 2.53 8.83
C PHE A 51 -5.05 3.70 9.71
N LEU A 52 -5.16 4.95 9.26
CA LEU A 52 -4.86 6.11 10.10
C LEU A 52 -5.86 6.28 11.24
N GLU A 53 -7.14 5.95 11.04
CA GLU A 53 -8.17 6.00 12.09
C GLU A 53 -8.23 4.74 12.98
N THR A 54 -7.66 3.63 12.51
CA THR A 54 -7.70 2.33 13.20
C THR A 54 -6.65 2.28 14.32
N HIS A 55 -7.00 1.78 15.51
CA HIS A 55 -6.06 1.67 16.62
C HIS A 55 -4.91 0.69 16.31
N GLU A 56 -3.72 0.88 16.92
CA GLU A 56 -2.53 0.09 16.57
C GLU A 56 -2.68 -1.42 16.80
N TYR A 57 -3.43 -1.82 17.84
CA TYR A 57 -3.72 -3.23 18.14
C TYR A 57 -4.63 -3.84 17.06
N ASP A 58 -5.72 -3.17 16.72
CA ASP A 58 -6.65 -3.63 15.69
C ASP A 58 -5.94 -3.73 14.33
N ARG A 59 -5.05 -2.78 13.99
CA ARG A 59 -4.27 -2.85 12.75
C ARG A 59 -3.39 -4.10 12.67
N HIS A 60 -2.84 -4.56 13.80
CA HIS A 60 -2.03 -5.77 13.81
C HIS A 60 -2.86 -7.01 13.46
N ASP A 61 -4.05 -7.13 14.06
CA ASP A 61 -4.95 -8.25 13.81
C ASP A 61 -5.50 -8.23 12.37
N ILE A 62 -5.87 -7.03 11.88
CA ILE A 62 -6.27 -6.81 10.49
C ILE A 62 -5.16 -7.23 9.52
N GLU A 63 -3.91 -6.83 9.78
CA GLU A 63 -2.76 -7.19 8.95
C GLU A 63 -2.57 -8.72 8.90
N ILE A 64 -2.69 -9.41 10.03
CA ILE A 64 -2.58 -10.87 10.09
C ILE A 64 -3.70 -11.52 9.27
N SER A 65 -4.94 -11.08 9.49
CA SER A 65 -6.12 -11.62 8.81
C SER A 65 -6.06 -11.42 7.30
N LEU A 66 -5.82 -10.20 6.83
CA LEU A 66 -5.68 -9.87 5.41
C LEU A 66 -4.55 -10.67 4.75
N ARG A 67 -3.42 -10.81 5.44
CA ARG A 67 -2.28 -11.54 4.90
C ARG A 67 -2.56 -13.02 4.75
N ASN A 68 -3.24 -13.64 5.70
CA ASN A 68 -3.60 -15.05 5.61
C ASN A 68 -4.56 -15.29 4.45
N GLU A 69 -5.64 -14.52 4.36
CA GLU A 69 -6.65 -14.65 3.29
C GLU A 69 -6.02 -14.43 1.90
N ILE A 70 -5.23 -13.37 1.73
CA ILE A 70 -4.57 -13.10 0.44
C ILE A 70 -3.51 -14.16 0.11
N LYS A 71 -2.76 -14.67 1.09
CA LYS A 71 -1.81 -15.77 0.83
C LYS A 71 -2.51 -17.05 0.39
N GLU A 72 -3.64 -17.37 0.98
CA GLU A 72 -4.46 -18.51 0.58
C GLU A 72 -5.01 -18.33 -0.83
N GLU A 73 -5.55 -17.16 -1.16
CA GLU A 73 -6.00 -16.81 -2.52
C GLU A 73 -4.86 -16.93 -3.54
N LEU A 74 -3.69 -16.37 -3.25
CA LEU A 74 -2.50 -16.43 -4.09
C LEU A 74 -2.01 -17.87 -4.28
N ALA A 75 -2.02 -18.68 -3.22
CA ALA A 75 -1.64 -20.09 -3.29
C ALA A 75 -2.64 -20.92 -4.13
N SER A 76 -3.94 -20.66 -3.99
CA SER A 76 -4.98 -21.29 -4.82
C SER A 76 -4.78 -20.94 -6.29
N ARG A 77 -4.63 -19.65 -6.59
CA ARG A 77 -4.40 -19.16 -7.96
C ARG A 77 -3.12 -19.72 -8.56
N LYS A 78 -2.04 -19.86 -7.78
CA LYS A 78 -0.80 -20.50 -8.24
C LYS A 78 -1.03 -21.95 -8.63
N LYS A 79 -1.80 -22.71 -7.84
CA LYS A 79 -2.16 -24.11 -8.18
C LYS A 79 -2.98 -24.19 -9.48
N GLU A 80 -3.91 -23.28 -9.68
CA GLU A 80 -4.70 -23.19 -10.92
C GLU A 80 -3.81 -22.91 -12.13
N ILE A 81 -2.85 -21.96 -12.03
CA ILE A 81 -1.90 -21.67 -13.10
C ILE A 81 -1.01 -22.87 -13.41
N VAL A 82 -0.52 -23.58 -12.38
CA VAL A 82 0.26 -24.82 -12.58
C VAL A 82 -0.57 -25.91 -13.27
N SER A 83 -1.86 -26.02 -12.95
CA SER A 83 -2.77 -26.93 -13.67
C SER A 83 -2.95 -26.54 -15.14
N LEU A 84 -3.09 -25.24 -15.43
CA LEU A 84 -3.16 -24.72 -16.80
C LEU A 84 -1.87 -24.99 -17.59
N MET A 85 -0.69 -24.89 -16.96
CA MET A 85 0.58 -25.27 -17.59
C MET A 85 0.58 -26.73 -18.03
N GLY A 86 -0.03 -27.63 -17.24
CA GLY A 86 -0.21 -29.04 -17.61
C GLY A 86 -1.13 -29.24 -18.83
N SER A 87 -2.03 -28.29 -19.08
CA SER A 87 -2.99 -28.31 -20.20
C SER A 87 -2.65 -27.32 -21.31
N LYS A 88 -1.42 -26.79 -21.35
CA LYS A 88 -1.02 -25.66 -22.21
C LYS A 88 -1.18 -25.89 -23.71
N ASN A 89 -1.17 -27.14 -24.18
CA ASN A 89 -1.36 -27.43 -25.60
C ASN A 89 -2.75 -26.99 -26.08
N ILE A 90 -3.78 -27.14 -25.24
CA ILE A 90 -5.13 -26.63 -25.53
C ILE A 90 -5.11 -25.10 -25.67
N LEU A 91 -4.34 -24.40 -24.83
CA LEU A 91 -4.20 -22.94 -24.92
C LEU A 91 -3.50 -22.52 -26.22
N LYS A 92 -2.46 -23.26 -26.63
CA LYS A 92 -1.76 -23.07 -27.91
C LYS A 92 -2.67 -23.33 -29.11
N ASP A 93 -3.61 -24.27 -29.02
CA ASP A 93 -4.58 -24.53 -30.08
C ASP A 93 -5.59 -23.37 -30.23
N ILE A 94 -5.92 -22.66 -29.14
CA ILE A 94 -6.88 -21.54 -29.15
C ILE A 94 -6.21 -20.24 -29.63
N ILE A 95 -5.02 -19.91 -29.09
CA ILE A 95 -4.24 -18.72 -29.47
C ILE A 95 -2.79 -19.16 -29.71
N PRO A 96 -2.44 -19.59 -30.94
CA PRO A 96 -1.12 -20.12 -31.25
C PRO A 96 -0.01 -19.08 -31.19
N GLU A 97 -0.31 -17.80 -31.43
CA GLU A 97 0.69 -16.74 -31.49
C GLU A 97 1.17 -16.28 -30.10
N MET A 98 0.48 -16.69 -29.04
CA MET A 98 0.83 -16.33 -27.66
C MET A 98 1.89 -17.28 -27.11
N ASP A 99 2.95 -16.72 -26.52
CA ASP A 99 3.90 -17.49 -25.72
C ASP A 99 3.30 -17.85 -24.35
N TRP A 100 2.46 -18.88 -24.34
CA TRP A 100 1.78 -19.38 -23.15
C TRP A 100 2.75 -19.87 -22.07
N ASP A 101 3.91 -20.38 -22.45
CA ASP A 101 4.93 -20.82 -21.49
C ASP A 101 5.46 -19.61 -20.72
N ALA A 102 5.95 -18.59 -21.44
CA ALA A 102 6.43 -17.36 -20.82
C ALA A 102 5.33 -16.63 -20.02
N MET A 103 4.09 -16.59 -20.54
CA MET A 103 2.98 -15.92 -19.87
C MET A 103 2.59 -16.59 -18.54
N LEU A 104 2.46 -17.92 -18.51
CA LEU A 104 2.08 -18.63 -17.29
C LEU A 104 3.20 -18.61 -16.25
N GLU A 105 4.47 -18.79 -16.67
CA GLU A 105 5.63 -18.65 -15.78
C GLU A 105 5.73 -17.24 -15.19
N PHE A 106 5.47 -16.22 -16.01
CA PHE A 106 5.44 -14.84 -15.56
C PHE A 106 4.35 -14.60 -14.50
N GLN A 107 3.15 -15.15 -14.68
CA GLN A 107 2.08 -15.04 -13.69
C GLN A 107 2.45 -15.71 -12.35
N ILE A 108 3.10 -16.88 -12.39
CA ILE A 108 3.63 -17.52 -11.16
C ILE A 108 4.65 -16.61 -10.47
N LYS A 109 5.58 -16.04 -11.24
CA LYS A 109 6.59 -15.13 -10.71
C LYS A 109 5.97 -13.91 -10.04
N LEU A 110 4.93 -13.32 -10.63
CA LEU A 110 4.18 -12.21 -10.01
C LEU A 110 3.57 -12.60 -8.66
N ILE A 111 3.03 -13.82 -8.54
CA ILE A 111 2.49 -14.33 -7.27
C ILE A 111 3.60 -14.49 -6.23
N ASP A 112 4.72 -15.12 -6.61
CA ASP A 112 5.85 -15.34 -5.71
C ASP A 112 6.49 -14.03 -5.27
N GLU A 113 6.46 -13.03 -6.15
CA GLU A 113 7.00 -11.71 -5.89
C GLU A 113 6.06 -10.75 -5.17
N HIS A 114 4.82 -11.16 -4.88
CA HIS A 114 3.83 -10.34 -4.20
C HIS A 114 4.31 -9.91 -2.80
N GLU A 115 4.07 -8.65 -2.41
CA GLU A 115 4.56 -8.06 -1.15
C GLU A 115 4.18 -8.89 0.09
N PHE A 116 3.01 -9.52 0.07
CA PHE A 116 2.56 -10.36 1.17
C PHE A 116 3.35 -11.67 1.32
N ASN A 117 3.97 -12.16 0.25
CA ASN A 117 4.87 -13.31 0.28
C ASN A 117 6.30 -12.93 0.65
N LYS A 118 6.74 -11.70 0.33
CA LYS A 118 8.10 -11.21 0.59
C LYS A 118 8.34 -10.68 2.00
N THR A 119 7.30 -10.23 2.69
CA THR A 119 7.45 -9.47 3.95
C THR A 119 6.83 -10.19 5.13
N ARG A 120 7.31 -9.89 6.34
CA ARG A 120 6.63 -10.29 7.58
C ARG A 120 5.48 -9.32 7.87
N ALA A 121 4.45 -9.83 8.57
CA ALA A 121 3.40 -8.98 9.11
C ALA A 121 4.01 -7.95 10.07
N GLY A 122 3.49 -6.73 10.05
CA GLY A 122 3.85 -5.66 10.98
C GLY A 122 2.72 -4.66 11.07
N LYS A 123 2.50 -4.07 12.26
CA LYS A 123 1.32 -3.23 12.56
C LYS A 123 1.10 -2.06 11.60
N ASN A 124 2.15 -1.57 10.94
CA ASN A 124 2.09 -0.46 9.99
C ASN A 124 2.34 -0.88 8.54
N LYS A 125 2.42 -2.18 8.23
CA LYS A 125 2.74 -2.68 6.89
C LYS A 125 1.59 -2.42 5.90
N SER A 126 0.34 -2.69 6.28
CA SER A 126 -0.82 -2.29 5.49
C SER A 126 -0.89 -0.79 5.24
N LEU A 127 -0.63 0.05 6.26
CA LEU A 127 -0.58 1.51 6.07
C LEU A 127 0.57 1.94 5.14
N GLN A 128 1.76 1.33 5.28
CA GLN A 128 2.90 1.57 4.40
C GLN A 128 2.50 1.34 2.93
N MET A 129 1.89 0.20 2.62
CA MET A 129 1.44 -0.15 1.27
C MET A 129 0.30 0.76 0.79
N ALA A 130 -0.64 1.09 1.68
CA ALA A 130 -1.77 1.97 1.35
C ALA A 130 -1.34 3.42 1.07
N LEU A 131 -0.19 3.86 1.58
CA LEU A 131 0.38 5.19 1.32
C LEU A 131 1.24 5.28 0.04
N GLU A 132 1.60 4.16 -0.60
CA GLU A 132 2.41 4.18 -1.82
C GLU A 132 1.82 5.08 -2.92
N PRO A 133 0.50 5.03 -3.22
CA PRO A 133 -0.10 5.88 -4.25
C PRO A 133 0.06 7.37 -3.98
N LEU A 134 0.01 7.79 -2.71
CA LEU A 134 0.21 9.18 -2.32
C LEU A 134 1.63 9.65 -2.67
N PHE A 135 2.64 8.87 -2.27
CA PHE A 135 4.04 9.20 -2.55
C PHE A 135 4.34 9.21 -4.05
N TRP A 136 3.75 8.29 -4.81
CA TRP A 136 3.87 8.29 -6.27
C TRP A 136 3.24 9.52 -6.89
N ARG A 137 2.07 9.94 -6.39
CA ARG A 137 1.40 11.15 -6.85
C ARG A 137 2.23 12.39 -6.54
N PHE A 138 2.82 12.49 -5.36
CA PHE A 138 3.76 13.57 -5.04
C PHE A 138 4.96 13.61 -5.98
N ALA A 139 5.56 12.46 -6.30
CA ALA A 139 6.68 12.39 -7.23
C ALA A 139 6.26 12.85 -8.64
N ARG A 140 5.06 12.47 -9.11
CA ARG A 140 4.51 12.94 -10.40
C ARG A 140 4.24 14.45 -10.41
N LEU A 141 3.89 15.04 -9.27
CA LEU A 141 3.75 16.48 -9.07
C LEU A 141 5.09 17.18 -8.82
N GLN A 142 6.23 16.49 -9.00
CA GLN A 142 7.58 16.99 -8.79
C GLN A 142 7.82 17.59 -7.39
N ILE A 143 7.09 17.08 -6.38
CA ILE A 143 7.26 17.51 -5.00
C ILE A 143 8.54 16.91 -4.45
N GLY A 144 9.49 17.77 -4.02
CA GLY A 144 10.77 17.33 -3.46
C GLY A 144 10.62 16.48 -2.20
N GLN A 145 11.56 15.55 -2.00
CA GLN A 145 11.52 14.52 -0.95
C GLN A 145 11.16 15.06 0.44
N SER A 146 11.85 16.12 0.88
CA SER A 146 11.63 16.73 2.20
C SER A 146 10.22 17.31 2.35
N ARG A 147 9.65 17.89 1.28
CA ARG A 147 8.29 18.42 1.30
C ARG A 147 7.27 17.30 1.39
N GLN A 148 7.47 16.18 0.70
CA GLN A 148 6.59 15.00 0.84
C GLN A 148 6.57 14.51 2.28
N VAL A 149 7.74 14.32 2.90
CA VAL A 149 7.86 13.88 4.29
C VAL A 149 7.19 14.85 5.25
N ASN A 150 7.33 16.16 5.04
CA ASN A 150 6.65 17.16 5.86
C ASN A 150 5.13 17.07 5.73
N ILE A 151 4.60 16.90 4.51
CA ILE A 151 3.15 16.75 4.29
C ILE A 151 2.64 15.50 5.00
N VAL A 152 3.31 14.36 4.89
CA VAL A 152 2.90 13.13 5.58
C VAL A 152 3.04 13.24 7.09
N PHE A 153 4.08 13.94 7.58
CA PHE A 153 4.22 14.22 9.01
C PHE A 153 3.03 15.03 9.54
N ASP A 154 2.66 16.10 8.85
CA ASP A 154 1.52 16.93 9.24
C ASP A 154 0.18 16.16 9.12
N LEU A 155 0.08 15.22 8.17
CA LEU A 155 -1.09 14.34 8.03
C LEU A 155 -1.19 13.38 9.23
N PHE A 156 -0.07 12.80 9.66
CA PHE A 156 -0.04 11.91 10.81
C PHE A 156 -0.42 12.66 12.09
N GLU A 157 0.08 13.88 12.27
CA GLU A 157 -0.33 14.75 13.39
C GLU A 157 -1.83 15.10 13.32
N ASP A 158 -2.37 15.40 12.13
CA ASP A 158 -3.81 15.66 11.95
C ASP A 158 -4.66 14.46 12.41
N PHE A 159 -4.24 13.23 12.09
CA PHE A 159 -4.93 11.99 12.48
C PHE A 159 -4.56 11.48 13.88
N ASN A 160 -3.76 12.21 14.67
CA ASN A 160 -3.21 11.75 15.95
C ASN A 160 -2.50 10.38 15.85
N PHE A 161 -1.86 10.12 14.71
CA PHE A 161 -1.13 8.89 14.43
C PHE A 161 0.33 9.07 14.85
N ASP A 162 0.79 8.38 15.89
CA ASP A 162 2.14 8.56 16.44
C ASP A 162 2.95 7.26 16.66
N ASP A 163 2.33 6.09 16.49
CA ASP A 163 2.91 4.81 16.87
C ASP A 163 4.04 4.33 15.95
N TYR A 164 4.17 4.93 14.76
CA TYR A 164 5.32 4.77 13.86
C TYR A 164 6.63 5.34 14.44
N ALA A 165 6.50 6.18 15.47
CA ALA A 165 7.58 6.82 16.19
C ALA A 165 7.74 6.28 17.62
N ARG A 166 7.14 5.13 17.94
CA ARG A 166 7.42 4.39 19.18
C ARG A 166 8.57 3.43 18.89
N ASP A 167 9.59 3.45 19.73
CA ASP A 167 10.63 2.42 19.74
C ASP A 167 10.38 1.48 20.90
N ASP A 168 10.23 0.21 20.58
CA ASP A 168 10.07 -0.89 21.54
C ASP A 168 11.34 -1.06 22.42
N TYR A 169 12.46 -0.45 21.98
CA TYR A 169 13.79 -0.53 22.60
C TYR A 169 14.22 0.75 23.32
N HIS A 170 13.45 1.83 23.26
CA HIS A 170 13.70 3.04 24.03
C HIS A 170 12.85 3.04 25.29
N THR A 171 13.36 3.65 26.36
CA THR A 171 12.62 3.74 27.62
C THR A 171 11.26 4.40 27.34
N PRO A 172 10.15 3.94 27.96
CA PRO A 172 8.77 4.39 27.68
C PRO A 172 8.53 5.91 27.72
N ASN A 173 9.51 6.69 28.18
CA ASN A 173 9.44 8.14 28.38
C ASN A 173 10.27 8.97 27.38
N GLN A 174 10.93 8.36 26.38
CA GLN A 174 11.69 9.12 25.38
C GLN A 174 10.78 9.58 24.22
N ILE A 175 10.37 10.85 24.26
CA ILE A 175 9.63 11.50 23.17
C ILE A 175 10.60 11.72 22.00
N LEU A 176 10.37 11.02 20.87
CA LEU A 176 11.13 11.27 19.65
C LEU A 176 10.88 12.69 19.13
N GLY A 177 11.97 13.42 18.86
CA GLY A 177 11.89 14.75 18.28
C GLY A 177 11.33 14.74 16.85
N LYS A 178 10.76 15.88 16.41
CA LYS A 178 10.16 16.04 15.06
C LYS A 178 11.10 15.60 13.93
N LYS A 179 12.40 15.87 14.05
CA LYS A 179 13.41 15.47 13.06
C LYS A 179 13.47 13.96 12.88
N GLU A 180 13.44 13.21 13.99
CA GLU A 180 13.52 11.76 13.95
C GLU A 180 12.22 11.14 13.45
N LYS A 181 11.07 11.66 13.89
CA LYS A 181 9.76 11.26 13.36
C LYS A 181 9.71 11.39 11.83
N LYS A 182 10.17 12.52 11.29
CA LYS A 182 10.26 12.74 9.84
C LYS A 182 11.21 11.76 9.15
N GLU A 183 12.34 11.45 9.77
CA GLU A 183 13.28 10.46 9.25
C GLU A 183 12.70 9.04 9.23
N ARG A 184 11.88 8.67 10.23
CA ARG A 184 11.13 7.41 10.23
C ARG A 184 10.09 7.37 9.11
N ILE A 185 9.36 8.46 8.87
CA ILE A 185 8.45 8.56 7.70
C ILE A 185 9.22 8.31 6.40
N ARG A 186 10.38 8.94 6.25
CA ARG A 186 11.24 8.78 5.06
C ARG A 186 11.66 7.33 4.86
N LYS A 187 12.21 6.69 5.90
CA LYS A 187 12.76 5.32 5.84
C LYS A 187 11.69 4.24 5.76
N GLN A 188 10.61 4.39 6.52
CA GLN A 188 9.58 3.36 6.67
C GLN A 188 8.43 3.52 5.69
N PHE A 189 8.20 4.68 5.07
CA PHE A 189 7.03 4.86 4.20
C PHE A 189 7.44 5.35 2.80
N GLN A 190 8.14 6.48 2.72
CA GLN A 190 8.47 7.08 1.44
C GLN A 190 9.47 6.25 0.61
N GLN A 191 10.60 5.84 1.19
CA GLN A 191 11.63 5.09 0.46
C GLN A 191 11.12 3.74 -0.06
N PRO A 192 10.39 2.92 0.74
CA PRO A 192 9.77 1.69 0.25
C PRO A 192 8.83 1.96 -0.94
N ALA A 193 7.97 2.98 -0.85
CA ALA A 193 7.06 3.35 -1.94
C ALA A 193 7.83 3.69 -3.22
N MET A 194 8.90 4.48 -3.12
CA MET A 194 9.72 4.83 -4.30
C MET A 194 10.41 3.62 -4.93
N LYS A 195 10.92 2.69 -4.11
CA LYS A 195 11.55 1.46 -4.60
C LYS A 195 10.56 0.52 -5.29
N SER A 196 9.36 0.37 -4.72
CA SER A 196 8.24 -0.38 -5.33
C SER A 196 7.95 0.12 -6.76
N ARG A 197 7.86 1.44 -6.94
CA ARG A 197 7.66 2.05 -8.27
C ARG A 197 8.78 1.77 -9.24
N GLN A 198 10.04 1.88 -8.81
CA GLN A 198 11.20 1.59 -9.66
C GLN A 198 11.21 0.13 -10.11
N GLY A 199 10.80 -0.79 -9.23
CA GLY A 199 10.61 -2.19 -9.56
C GLY A 199 9.60 -2.38 -10.69
N TYR A 200 8.41 -1.77 -10.58
CA TYR A 200 7.41 -1.83 -11.65
C TYR A 200 7.88 -1.18 -12.95
N ALA A 201 8.54 -0.02 -12.88
CA ALA A 201 9.06 0.65 -14.06
C ALA A 201 10.08 -0.21 -14.80
N ALA A 202 10.98 -0.88 -14.08
CA ALA A 202 11.93 -1.82 -14.66
C ALA A 202 11.25 -3.05 -15.26
N LEU A 203 10.22 -3.60 -14.60
CA LEU A 203 9.47 -4.77 -15.07
C LEU A 203 8.68 -4.51 -16.35
N PHE A 204 8.07 -3.31 -16.49
CA PHE A 204 7.22 -2.97 -17.64
C PHE A 204 7.94 -2.11 -18.70
N GLY A 205 9.24 -1.86 -18.53
CA GLY A 205 9.99 -0.98 -19.43
C GLY A 205 9.51 0.47 -19.41
N TRP A 206 8.81 0.90 -18.36
CA TRP A 206 8.35 2.28 -18.16
C TRP A 206 9.46 3.16 -17.60
N ALA A 207 10.69 2.96 -18.06
CA ALA A 207 11.79 3.86 -17.72
C ALA A 207 11.38 5.29 -18.10
N ASP A 208 11.52 6.20 -17.14
CA ASP A 208 11.47 7.64 -17.42
C ASP A 208 12.57 8.02 -18.43
#